data_AF-A0A6G3SFS9-F1
#
_entry.id   AF-A0A6G3SFS9-F1
#
_cell.length_a   1.000
_cell.length_b   1.000
_cell.length_c   1.000
_cell.angle_alpha   90.00
_cell.angle_beta   90.00
_cell.angle_gamma   90.00
#
_symmetry.space_group_name_H-M   'P 1'
#
loop_
_entity.id
_entity.type
_entity.pdbx_description
1 polymer ?
#
loop_
_entity_poly.entity_id
_entity_poly.type
_entity_poly.pdbx_seq_one_letter_code
_entity_poly.pdbx_strand_id
1 'polypeptide(L)'
;LVAPPPGRGLAHLEEATHTAHRALVSPALQGRALAALKAAVERTAYVLARRLTRRRETDLVEEFCHWLPAAAVVAALGLPYADTAPVTDWCRAGLTHLGAVPAGLDAFLRPHVVRRRAHPRDDLLSVLCTARTDGRPLSDEAVTALVATLLGAGG
;
A
#
# COMPACT_ATOMS: atom_id res chain seq x y z
N LEU A 1 -1.65 25.93 -44.08
CA LEU A 1 -0.93 25.02 -43.16
C LEU A 1 -1.21 25.51 -41.74
N VAL A 2 -2.23 24.94 -41.09
CA VAL A 2 -2.64 25.32 -39.74
C VAL A 2 -1.67 24.66 -38.76
N ALA A 3 -0.97 25.45 -37.97
CA ALA A 3 -0.11 24.95 -36.90
C ALA A 3 -0.94 24.21 -35.84
N PRO A 4 -0.46 23.09 -35.27
CA PRO A 4 -1.18 22.40 -34.21
C PRO A 4 -1.24 23.27 -32.94
N PRO A 5 -2.33 23.21 -32.16
CA PRO A 5 -2.47 24.02 -30.95
C PRO A 5 -1.45 23.58 -29.87
N PRO A 6 -0.80 24.52 -29.17
CA PRO A 6 0.12 24.21 -28.08
C PRO A 6 -0.70 23.94 -26.82
N GLY A 7 -0.61 22.72 -26.28
CA GLY A 7 -1.32 22.39 -25.04
C GLY A 7 -1.51 20.91 -24.74
N ARG A 8 -0.53 20.05 -25.01
CA ARG A 8 -0.44 18.75 -24.30
C ARG A 8 0.37 18.96 -23.03
N GLY A 9 -0.25 19.65 -22.07
CA GLY A 9 0.36 19.97 -20.79
C GLY A 9 0.57 18.72 -19.95
N LEU A 10 1.62 18.73 -19.13
CA LEU A 10 1.95 17.69 -18.14
C LEU A 10 0.74 17.26 -17.30
N ALA A 11 -0.17 18.19 -17.00
CA ALA A 11 -1.42 17.92 -16.28
C ALA A 11 -2.30 16.85 -16.93
N HIS A 12 -2.34 16.75 -18.26
CA HIS A 12 -3.16 15.76 -18.94
C HIS A 12 -2.50 14.37 -18.96
N LEU A 13 -1.16 14.32 -18.90
CA LEU A 13 -0.41 13.09 -18.66
C LEU A 13 -0.57 12.63 -17.20
N GLU A 14 -0.55 13.54 -16.23
CA GLU A 14 -0.84 13.25 -14.82
C GLU A 14 -2.27 12.70 -14.65
N GLU A 15 -3.26 13.29 -15.31
CA GLU A 15 -4.66 12.87 -15.25
C GLU A 15 -4.90 11.51 -15.91
N ALA A 16 -4.27 11.24 -17.06
CA ALA A 16 -4.30 9.93 -17.71
C ALA A 16 -3.56 8.85 -16.89
N THR A 17 -2.42 9.21 -16.30
CA THR A 17 -1.63 8.31 -15.43
C THR A 17 -2.39 8.00 -14.15
N HIS A 18 -3.02 9.01 -13.54
CA HIS A 18 -3.84 8.84 -12.34
C HIS A 18 -5.10 8.01 -12.62
N THR A 19 -5.72 8.19 -13.80
CA THR A 19 -6.88 7.40 -14.24
C THR A 19 -6.50 5.94 -14.50
N ALA A 20 -5.38 5.69 -15.21
CA ALA A 20 -4.87 4.34 -15.45
C ALA A 20 -4.44 3.64 -14.15
N HIS A 21 -3.77 4.37 -13.26
CA HIS A 21 -3.39 3.88 -11.93
C HIS A 21 -4.62 3.55 -11.08
N ARG A 22 -5.62 4.44 -11.04
CA ARG A 22 -6.88 4.21 -10.31
C ARG A 22 -7.68 3.05 -10.91
N ALA A 23 -7.65 2.86 -12.22
CA ALA A 23 -8.29 1.73 -12.91
C ALA A 23 -7.66 0.38 -12.56
N LEU A 24 -6.37 0.34 -12.21
CA LEU A 24 -5.68 -0.86 -11.73
C LEU A 24 -5.88 -1.08 -10.22
N VAL A 25 -5.75 -0.01 -9.44
CA VAL A 25 -5.81 -0.05 -7.97
C VAL A 25 -7.22 -0.33 -7.46
N SER A 26 -8.24 0.31 -8.04
CA SER A 26 -9.61 0.21 -7.52
C SER A 26 -10.15 -1.22 -7.56
N PRO A 27 -10.03 -1.98 -8.66
CA PRO A 27 -10.46 -3.38 -8.69
C PRO A 27 -9.62 -4.28 -7.77
N ALA A 28 -8.32 -4.01 -7.63
CA ALA A 28 -7.43 -4.81 -6.79
C ALA A 28 -7.65 -4.58 -5.28
N LEU A 29 -8.10 -3.39 -4.88
CA LEU A 29 -8.47 -3.02 -3.51
C LEU A 29 -9.98 -3.10 -3.26
N GLN A 30 -10.63 -4.13 -3.79
CA GLN A 30 -12.04 -4.42 -3.54
C GLN A 30 -12.23 -5.78 -2.85
N GLY A 31 -13.45 -6.04 -2.38
CA GLY A 31 -13.84 -7.32 -1.81
C GLY A 31 -12.93 -7.76 -0.67
N ARG A 32 -12.26 -8.91 -0.83
CA ARG A 32 -11.39 -9.51 0.20
C ARG A 32 -10.18 -8.64 0.53
N ALA A 33 -9.61 -7.93 -0.44
CA ALA A 33 -8.45 -7.07 -0.20
C ALA A 33 -8.80 -5.91 0.73
N LEU A 34 -9.92 -5.22 0.46
CA LEU A 34 -10.41 -4.13 1.30
C LEU A 34 -10.80 -4.62 2.69
N ALA A 35 -11.45 -5.79 2.78
CA ALA A 35 -11.82 -6.38 4.06
C ALA A 35 -10.59 -6.71 4.92
N ALA A 36 -9.55 -7.30 4.32
CA ALA A 36 -8.29 -7.60 5.01
C ALA A 36 -7.58 -6.33 5.50
N LEU A 37 -7.53 -5.29 4.65
CA LEU A 37 -6.96 -4.00 5.02
C LEU A 37 -7.72 -3.34 6.16
N LYS A 38 -9.06 -3.29 6.08
CA LYS A 38 -9.91 -2.74 7.15
C LYS A 38 -9.70 -3.46 8.47
N ALA A 39 -9.72 -4.80 8.47
CA ALA A 39 -9.49 -5.60 9.67
C ALA A 39 -8.09 -5.39 10.27
N ALA A 40 -7.07 -5.17 9.44
CA ALA A 40 -5.73 -4.83 9.90
C ALA A 40 -5.69 -3.43 10.55
N VAL A 41 -6.28 -2.42 9.90
CA VAL A 41 -6.36 -1.05 10.44
C VAL A 41 -7.09 -1.03 11.78
N GLU A 42 -8.26 -1.68 11.89
CA GLU A 42 -9.05 -1.72 13.14
C GLU A 42 -8.27 -2.39 14.28
N ARG A 43 -7.63 -3.54 14.02
CA ARG A 43 -6.81 -4.23 15.03
C ARG A 43 -5.61 -3.39 15.47
N THR A 44 -4.90 -2.79 14.52
CA THR A 44 -3.73 -1.94 14.83
C THR A 44 -4.14 -0.71 15.63
N ALA A 45 -5.20 -0.02 15.20
CA ALA A 45 -5.76 1.13 15.93
C ALA A 45 -6.16 0.75 17.35
N TYR A 46 -6.84 -0.39 17.54
CA TYR A 46 -7.21 -0.87 18.87
C TYR A 46 -5.98 -1.11 19.77
N VAL A 47 -4.94 -1.77 19.24
CA VAL A 47 -3.71 -2.04 20.00
C VAL A 47 -2.99 -0.75 20.38
N LEU A 48 -2.86 0.19 19.45
CA LEU A 48 -2.22 1.48 19.71
C LEU A 48 -3.02 2.30 20.72
N ALA A 49 -4.34 2.45 20.52
CA ALA A 49 -5.21 3.19 21.43
C ALA A 49 -5.16 2.61 22.85
N ARG A 50 -5.14 1.28 22.99
CA ARG A 50 -5.09 0.63 24.30
C ARG A 50 -3.81 0.95 25.08
N ARG A 51 -2.68 1.23 24.42
CA ARG A 51 -1.45 1.66 25.08
C ARG A 51 -1.58 3.05 25.71
N LEU A 52 -2.41 3.90 25.12
CA LEU A 52 -2.62 5.28 25.57
C LEU A 52 -3.60 5.38 26.74
N THR A 53 -4.54 4.43 26.87
CA THR A 53 -5.59 4.44 27.92
C THR A 53 -5.08 4.52 29.36
N ARG A 54 -3.81 4.19 29.61
CA ARG A 54 -3.20 4.24 30.95
C ARG A 54 -2.63 5.61 31.32
N ARG A 55 -2.68 6.58 30.40
CA ARG A 55 -2.09 7.91 30.56
C ARG A 55 -3.19 8.97 30.67
N ARG A 56 -2.94 10.00 31.46
CA ARG A 56 -3.85 11.15 31.61
C ARG A 56 -3.74 12.12 30.43
N GLU A 57 -2.54 12.22 29.86
CA GLU A 57 -2.20 13.05 28.71
C GLU A 57 -1.23 12.27 27.81
N THR A 58 -1.34 12.48 26.50
CA THR A 58 -0.50 11.84 25.47
C THR A 58 -0.49 12.71 24.22
N ASP A 59 0.60 12.68 23.47
CA ASP A 59 0.64 13.24 22.12
C ASP A 59 0.08 12.21 21.14
N LEU A 60 -1.14 12.45 20.66
CA LEU A 60 -1.78 11.55 19.69
C LEU A 60 -1.04 11.48 18.36
N VAL A 61 -0.33 12.53 17.96
CA VAL A 61 0.41 12.53 16.69
C VAL A 61 1.60 11.58 16.83
N GLU A 62 2.43 11.78 17.85
CA GLU A 62 3.65 11.00 18.07
C GLU A 62 3.36 9.56 18.52
N GLU A 63 2.32 9.34 19.33
CA GLU A 63 2.06 8.02 19.92
C GLU A 63 1.04 7.17 19.16
N PHE A 64 0.27 7.76 18.22
CA PHE A 64 -0.76 7.03 17.46
C PHE A 64 -0.67 7.27 15.96
N CYS A 65 -0.84 8.52 15.50
CA CYS A 65 -0.97 8.82 14.06
C CYS A 65 0.31 8.47 13.29
N HIS A 66 1.47 8.66 13.91
CA HIS A 66 2.77 8.32 13.33
C HIS A 66 2.92 6.80 13.06
N TRP A 67 2.32 5.97 13.93
CA TRP A 67 2.54 4.52 13.92
C TRP A 67 1.46 3.75 13.19
N LEU A 68 0.22 4.24 13.24
CA LEU A 68 -0.95 3.51 12.74
C LEU A 68 -0.80 3.09 11.27
N PRO A 69 -0.42 3.97 10.33
CA PRO A 69 -0.44 3.59 8.91
C PRO A 69 0.57 2.50 8.58
N ALA A 70 1.83 2.67 8.97
CA ALA A 70 2.88 1.69 8.70
C ALA A 70 2.56 0.35 9.38
N ALA A 71 2.15 0.37 10.66
CA ALA A 71 1.80 -0.84 11.39
C ALA A 71 0.55 -1.55 10.80
N ALA A 72 -0.43 -0.78 10.30
CA ALA A 72 -1.61 -1.35 9.64
C ALA A 72 -1.23 -2.02 8.31
N VAL A 73 -0.35 -1.42 7.51
CA VAL A 73 0.11 -2.00 6.24
C VAL A 73 0.92 -3.28 6.47
N VAL A 74 1.87 -3.27 7.41
CA VAL A 74 2.64 -4.48 7.81
C VAL A 74 1.69 -5.61 8.20
N ALA A 75 0.71 -5.31 9.06
CA ALA A 75 -0.28 -6.27 9.51
C ALA A 75 -1.18 -6.77 8.36
N ALA A 76 -1.65 -5.87 7.49
CA ALA A 76 -2.49 -6.21 6.35
C ALA A 76 -1.77 -7.15 5.39
N LEU A 77 -0.50 -6.85 5.06
CA LEU A 77 0.33 -7.65 4.16
C LEU A 77 0.80 -8.97 4.79
N GLY A 78 0.57 -9.19 6.09
CA GLY A 78 1.04 -10.39 6.79
C GLY A 78 2.58 -10.46 6.84
N LEU A 79 3.23 -9.29 6.88
CA LEU A 79 4.69 -9.19 7.02
C LEU A 79 5.09 -9.44 8.49
N PRO A 80 6.27 -10.03 8.74
CA PRO A 80 6.79 -10.16 10.09
C PRO A 80 7.06 -8.78 10.71
N TYR A 81 6.97 -8.70 12.03
CA TYR A 81 7.17 -7.44 12.77
C TYR A 81 8.53 -6.78 12.52
N ALA A 82 9.58 -7.59 12.25
CA ALA A 82 10.92 -7.09 11.93
C ALA A 82 10.94 -6.17 10.68
N ASP A 83 9.96 -6.31 9.79
CA ASP A 83 9.84 -5.52 8.57
C ASP A 83 9.12 -4.17 8.78
N THR A 84 8.71 -3.86 10.02
CA THR A 84 8.00 -2.60 10.31
C THR A 84 8.86 -1.37 10.05
N ALA A 85 10.16 -1.44 10.37
CA ALA A 85 11.07 -0.31 10.18
C ALA A 85 11.19 0.14 8.71
N PRO A 86 11.56 -0.74 7.75
CA PRO A 86 11.66 -0.33 6.34
C PRO A 86 10.31 0.11 5.76
N VAL A 87 9.20 -0.52 6.18
CA VAL A 87 7.84 -0.10 5.79
C VAL A 87 7.50 1.30 6.30
N THR A 88 7.89 1.62 7.53
CA THR A 88 7.69 2.96 8.11
C THR A 88 8.44 4.02 7.31
N ASP A 89 9.68 3.74 6.91
CA ASP A 89 10.48 4.66 6.10
C ASP A 89 9.84 4.91 4.73
N TRP A 90 9.33 3.87 4.07
CA TRP A 90 8.61 4.02 2.80
C TRP A 90 7.28 4.76 2.96
N CYS A 91 6.50 4.52 4.02
CA CYS A 91 5.28 5.28 4.28
C CYS A 91 5.60 6.77 4.45
N ARG A 92 6.63 7.11 5.23
CA ARG A 92 7.06 8.50 5.40
C ARG A 92 7.53 9.15 4.09
N ALA A 93 8.26 8.40 3.28
CA ALA A 93 8.73 8.85 1.96
C ALA A 93 7.61 8.86 0.90
N GLY A 94 6.47 8.21 1.16
CA GLY A 94 5.37 8.03 0.23
C GLY A 94 4.70 9.34 -0.19
N LEU A 95 4.69 10.35 0.68
CA LEU A 95 4.15 11.69 0.40
C LEU A 95 4.90 12.41 -0.74
N THR A 96 6.18 12.09 -0.98
CA THR A 96 6.98 12.76 -2.02
C THR A 96 6.92 12.08 -3.39
N HIS A 97 6.33 10.88 -3.50
CA HIS A 97 6.44 10.03 -4.69
C HIS A 97 5.12 9.34 -5.07
N LEU A 98 4.02 10.10 -5.12
CA LEU A 98 2.72 9.59 -5.59
C LEU A 98 2.87 8.94 -6.99
N GLY A 99 2.81 7.61 -7.03
CA GLY A 99 2.88 6.82 -8.26
C GLY A 99 4.22 6.18 -8.61
N ALA A 100 5.28 6.37 -7.80
CA ALA A 100 6.56 5.67 -8.01
C ALA A 100 6.76 4.53 -7.00
N VAL A 101 7.33 3.42 -7.46
CA VAL A 101 7.77 2.32 -6.59
C VAL A 101 9.04 2.76 -5.85
N PRO A 102 9.06 2.78 -4.50
CA PRO A 102 10.27 3.12 -3.75
C PRO A 102 11.44 2.22 -4.12
N ALA A 103 12.64 2.81 -4.18
CA ALA A 103 13.86 2.04 -4.41
C ALA A 103 14.00 0.93 -3.35
N GLY A 104 14.31 -0.29 -3.81
CA GLY A 104 14.47 -1.46 -2.94
C GLY A 104 13.18 -2.19 -2.56
N LEU A 105 11.99 -1.62 -2.82
CA LEU A 105 10.72 -2.27 -2.45
C LEU A 105 10.52 -3.61 -3.16
N ASP A 106 10.87 -3.71 -4.45
CA ASP A 106 10.81 -4.98 -5.21
C ASP A 106 11.69 -6.06 -4.57
N ALA A 107 12.95 -5.74 -4.30
CA ALA A 107 13.90 -6.67 -3.70
C ALA A 107 13.44 -7.12 -2.30
N PHE A 108 12.84 -6.19 -1.54
CA PHE A 108 12.25 -6.48 -0.23
C PHE A 108 11.02 -7.39 -0.34
N LEU A 109 10.08 -7.10 -1.24
CA LEU A 109 8.82 -7.85 -1.36
C LEU A 109 8.98 -9.21 -2.02
N ARG A 110 9.92 -9.36 -2.96
CA ARG A 110 10.13 -10.58 -3.74
C ARG A 110 10.11 -11.87 -2.91
N PRO A 111 10.88 -12.03 -1.82
CA PRO A 111 10.82 -13.25 -1.00
C PRO A 111 9.43 -13.50 -0.38
N HIS A 112 8.68 -12.44 -0.04
CA HIS A 112 7.34 -12.56 0.51
C HIS A 112 6.34 -12.98 -0.58
N VAL A 113 6.42 -12.37 -1.77
CA VAL A 113 5.59 -12.69 -2.93
C VAL A 113 5.78 -14.14 -3.35
N VAL A 114 7.03 -14.59 -3.54
CA VAL A 114 7.34 -15.99 -3.90
C VAL A 114 6.74 -16.96 -2.88
N ARG A 115 6.91 -16.67 -1.58
CA ARG A 115 6.36 -17.51 -0.51
C ARG A 115 4.83 -17.52 -0.51
N ARG A 116 4.16 -16.38 -0.73
CA ARG A 116 2.69 -16.28 -0.73
C ARG A 116 2.05 -16.87 -1.97
N ARG A 117 2.72 -16.85 -3.12
CA ARG A 117 2.28 -17.59 -4.31
C ARG A 117 2.33 -19.11 -4.09
N ALA A 118 3.39 -19.60 -3.44
CA ALA A 118 3.52 -21.02 -3.13
C ALA A 118 2.61 -21.48 -1.98
N HIS A 119 2.44 -20.64 -0.96
CA HIS A 119 1.68 -20.94 0.25
C HIS A 119 0.82 -19.74 0.67
N PRO A 120 -0.34 -19.53 0.01
CA PRO A 120 -1.25 -18.45 0.36
C PRO A 120 -1.74 -18.55 1.81
N ARG A 121 -1.95 -17.39 2.43
CA ARG A 121 -2.47 -17.24 3.80
C ARG A 121 -3.68 -16.31 3.78
N ASP A 122 -4.24 -16.06 4.96
CA ASP A 122 -5.32 -15.08 5.15
C ASP A 122 -4.74 -13.67 5.39
N ASP A 123 -4.06 -13.13 4.37
CA ASP A 123 -3.49 -11.77 4.39
C ASP A 123 -3.61 -11.09 3.02
N LEU A 124 -3.49 -9.76 3.01
CA LEU A 124 -3.65 -8.95 1.81
C LEU A 124 -2.64 -9.33 0.73
N LEU A 125 -1.40 -9.64 1.10
CA LEU A 125 -0.38 -10.03 0.13
C LEU A 125 -0.77 -11.34 -0.58
N SER A 126 -1.36 -12.29 0.13
CA SER A 126 -1.90 -13.53 -0.45
C SER A 126 -3.10 -13.25 -1.36
N VAL A 127 -3.99 -12.34 -0.97
CA VAL A 127 -5.11 -11.90 -1.82
C VAL A 127 -4.57 -11.33 -3.14
N LEU A 128 -3.58 -10.43 -3.08
CA LEU A 128 -2.95 -9.86 -4.27
C LEU A 128 -2.23 -10.92 -5.12
N CYS A 129 -1.48 -11.83 -4.49
CA CYS A 129 -0.75 -12.89 -5.19
C CYS A 129 -1.66 -13.92 -5.89
N THR A 130 -2.91 -14.05 -5.44
CA THR A 130 -3.91 -14.98 -6.01
C THR A 130 -4.97 -14.28 -6.87
N ALA A 131 -4.98 -12.95 -6.87
CA ALA A 131 -5.90 -12.14 -7.66
C ALA A 131 -5.66 -12.32 -9.16
N ARG A 132 -6.75 -12.15 -9.93
CA ARG A 132 -6.74 -12.22 -11.38
C ARG A 132 -7.42 -10.98 -11.99
N THR A 133 -6.83 -10.46 -13.04
CA THR A 133 -7.39 -9.39 -13.89
C THR A 133 -7.47 -9.93 -15.32
N ASP A 134 -8.64 -9.77 -15.96
CA ASP A 134 -8.91 -10.31 -17.30
C ASP A 134 -8.56 -11.80 -17.45
N GLY A 135 -8.85 -12.57 -16.40
CA GLY A 135 -8.57 -14.00 -16.35
C GLY A 135 -7.09 -14.36 -16.21
N ARG A 136 -6.16 -13.41 -16.01
CA ARG A 136 -4.73 -13.65 -15.79
C ARG A 136 -4.31 -13.31 -14.36
N PRO A 137 -3.39 -14.06 -13.73
CA PRO A 137 -2.81 -13.66 -12.45
C PRO A 137 -2.14 -12.29 -12.56
N LEU A 138 -2.17 -11.52 -11.47
CA LEU A 138 -1.33 -10.31 -11.38
C LEU A 138 0.16 -10.70 -11.49
N SER A 139 0.95 -9.89 -12.19
CA SER A 139 2.41 -10.05 -12.22
C SER A 139 3.04 -9.59 -10.90
N ASP A 140 4.30 -9.97 -10.65
CA ASP A 140 5.01 -9.55 -9.45
C ASP A 140 5.20 -8.03 -9.41
N GLU A 141 5.43 -7.41 -10.57
CA GLU A 141 5.53 -5.95 -10.72
C GLU A 141 4.20 -5.28 -10.37
N ALA A 142 3.07 -5.86 -10.81
CA ALA A 142 1.75 -5.35 -10.47
C ALA A 142 1.45 -5.47 -8.97
N VAL A 143 1.83 -6.58 -8.33
CA VAL A 143 1.71 -6.75 -6.88
C VAL A 143 2.57 -5.72 -6.15
N THR A 144 3.82 -5.54 -6.55
CA THR A 144 4.73 -4.54 -5.97
C THR A 144 4.20 -3.12 -6.14
N ALA A 145 3.65 -2.76 -7.31
CA ALA A 145 3.05 -1.45 -7.55
C ALA A 145 1.81 -1.18 -6.68
N LEU A 146 0.97 -2.20 -6.45
CA LEU A 146 -0.18 -2.09 -5.55
C LEU A 146 0.26 -1.93 -4.09
N VAL A 147 1.30 -2.65 -3.66
CA VAL A 147 1.88 -2.45 -2.32
C VAL A 147 2.49 -1.06 -2.20
N ALA A 148 3.23 -0.58 -3.20
CA ALA A 148 3.76 0.79 -3.22
C ALA A 148 2.64 1.83 -3.09
N THR A 149 1.51 1.62 -3.76
CA THR A 149 0.33 2.48 -3.64
C THR A 149 -0.20 2.53 -2.20
N LEU A 150 -0.28 1.38 -1.53
CA LEU A 150 -0.73 1.31 -0.14
C LEU A 150 0.23 2.01 0.81
N LEU A 151 1.53 1.88 0.58
CA LEU A 151 2.56 2.55 1.36
C LEU A 151 2.49 4.07 1.18
N GLY A 152 2.28 4.54 -0.05
CA GLY A 152 2.13 5.97 -0.37
C GLY A 152 0.84 6.59 0.20
N ALA A 153 -0.25 5.82 0.26
CA ALA A 153 -1.52 6.28 0.84
C ALA A 153 -1.52 6.30 2.38
N GLY A 154 -0.57 5.63 3.02
CA GLY A 154 -0.42 5.62 4.48
C GLY A 154 0.51 6.72 5.03
N GLY A 155 1.17 7.49 4.17
CA GLY A 155 2.05 8.59 4.55
C GLY A 155 1.32 9.86 4.96
#